data_AF-A0A1I3ESB3-F1
#
_entry.id   AF-A0A1I3ESB3-F1
#
_cell.length_a   1.000
_cell.length_b   1.000
_cell.length_c   1.000
_cell.angle_alpha   90.00
_cell.angle_beta   90.00
_cell.angle_gamma   90.00
#
_symmetry.space_group_name_H-M   'P 1'
#
loop_
_entity.id
_entity.type
_entity.pdbx_description
1 polymer ?
#
loop_
_entity_poly.entity_id
_entity_poly.type
_entity_poly.pdbx_seq_one_letter_code
_entity_poly.pdbx_strand_id
1 'polypeptide(L)'
;MKKIFFMYILMLLIVGTTGCFGDNDTNVASGSKINSTEKSWQTISIPQDNEGKFYVDLPFSLNEHGEFKSDKYTNNNYWYRYESKRIFVSLDHIAVMDKYTKINFDVKTFSADFEDSDRMNLKLEKTEEKEVDGKKATYAKIKIIDDEPYIIEGLGVQSGSEYWTIVYSYKEGDKEMEDIVKKSIKTIAIR
;
A
#
# COMPACT_ATOMS: atom_id res chain seq x y z
N MET A 1 20.88 28.75 -10.79
CA MET A 1 21.95 29.03 -9.79
C MET A 1 21.88 27.95 -8.72
N LYS A 2 23.07 27.46 -8.35
CA LYS A 2 23.42 26.31 -7.49
C LYS A 2 22.59 26.16 -6.20
N LYS A 3 22.28 24.92 -5.80
CA LYS A 3 22.90 24.23 -4.64
C LYS A 3 22.93 22.71 -4.85
N ILE A 4 24.15 22.19 -4.96
CA ILE A 4 24.56 20.78 -4.78
C ILE A 4 24.90 20.62 -3.30
N PHE A 5 24.57 19.49 -2.67
CA PHE A 5 25.37 18.83 -1.61
C PHE A 5 24.75 17.44 -1.36
N PHE A 6 25.28 16.34 -1.93
CA PHE A 6 26.32 15.45 -1.34
C PHE A 6 25.95 14.96 0.07
N MET A 7 25.76 13.65 0.28
CA MET A 7 26.81 12.80 0.83
C MET A 7 26.36 11.33 0.99
N TYR A 8 27.06 10.45 0.28
CA TYR A 8 27.17 9.01 0.54
C TYR A 8 27.68 8.76 1.97
N ILE A 9 27.10 7.82 2.71
CA ILE A 9 27.82 7.10 3.77
C ILE A 9 27.74 5.60 3.48
N LEU A 10 28.88 5.14 2.97
CA LEU A 10 29.39 3.79 2.98
C LEU A 10 29.78 3.43 4.43
N MET A 11 29.29 2.32 4.97
CA MET A 11 30.07 1.57 5.96
C MET A 11 29.75 0.08 5.91
N LEU A 12 30.76 -0.66 5.43
CA LEU A 12 30.93 -2.10 5.54
C LEU A 12 31.06 -2.51 7.00
N LEU A 13 30.32 -3.55 7.42
CA LEU A 13 30.78 -4.47 8.46
C LEU A 13 30.56 -5.91 7.98
N ILE A 14 31.62 -6.44 7.39
CA ILE A 14 31.84 -7.88 7.25
C ILE A 14 32.36 -8.34 8.62
N VAL A 15 31.59 -9.18 9.31
CA VAL A 15 32.16 -10.11 10.29
C VAL A 15 31.69 -11.49 9.88
N GLY A 16 32.62 -12.24 9.30
CA GLY A 16 32.46 -13.67 9.08
C GLY A 16 32.60 -14.41 10.41
N THR A 17 31.69 -15.33 10.66
CA THR A 17 31.96 -16.52 11.46
C THR A 17 31.69 -17.73 10.59
N THR A 18 32.77 -18.38 10.18
CA THR A 18 32.78 -19.77 9.74
C THR A 18 32.46 -20.67 10.93
N GLY A 19 31.61 -21.67 10.70
CA GLY A 19 31.23 -22.67 11.69
C GLY A 19 30.44 -23.80 11.03
N CYS A 20 31.11 -24.56 10.19
CA CYS A 20 30.61 -25.81 9.61
C CYS A 20 30.75 -26.93 10.65
N PHE A 21 29.71 -27.68 10.97
CA PHE A 21 29.82 -29.10 11.36
C PHE A 21 28.44 -29.76 11.42
N GLY A 22 28.26 -30.82 10.63
CA GLY A 22 27.25 -31.86 10.88
C GLY A 22 26.45 -32.33 9.67
N ASP A 23 27.10 -32.98 8.70
CA ASP A 23 26.43 -33.93 7.81
C ASP A 23 25.95 -35.14 8.62
N ASN A 24 24.69 -35.51 8.44
CA ASN A 24 24.22 -36.87 8.69
C ASN A 24 23.19 -37.20 7.61
N ASP A 25 23.67 -37.88 6.57
CA ASP A 25 22.84 -38.58 5.60
C ASP A 25 22.18 -39.79 6.27
N THR A 26 20.85 -39.78 6.37
CA THR A 26 20.06 -41.01 6.30
C THR A 26 18.85 -40.79 5.41
N ASN A 27 18.86 -41.51 4.29
CA ASN A 27 17.80 -41.65 3.31
C ASN A 27 16.47 -42.16 3.92
N VAL A 28 15.37 -41.76 3.29
CA VAL A 28 14.24 -42.59 2.78
C VAL A 28 12.86 -41.94 3.02
N ALA A 29 12.29 -41.50 1.90
CA ALA A 29 10.89 -41.51 1.51
C ALA A 29 9.82 -40.93 2.46
N SER A 30 9.24 -39.80 2.05
CA SER A 30 7.90 -39.85 1.46
C SER A 30 7.57 -38.54 0.76
N GLY A 31 7.06 -38.67 -0.45
CA GLY A 31 6.64 -37.54 -1.27
C GLY A 31 5.58 -36.72 -0.53
N SER A 32 5.95 -35.48 -0.22
CA SER A 32 4.99 -34.39 -0.20
C SER A 32 5.34 -33.53 -1.39
N LYS A 33 4.51 -33.61 -2.44
CA LYS A 33 4.38 -32.50 -3.38
C LYS A 33 4.15 -31.27 -2.51
N ILE A 34 5.11 -30.34 -2.50
CA ILE A 34 4.92 -29.01 -1.94
C ILE A 34 3.86 -28.35 -2.83
N ASN A 35 2.60 -28.66 -2.54
CA ASN A 35 1.46 -27.94 -3.03
C ASN A 35 1.57 -26.54 -2.43
N SER A 36 1.66 -25.55 -3.33
CA SER A 36 1.37 -24.14 -3.13
C SER A 36 1.01 -23.75 -1.69
N THR A 37 1.94 -23.08 -1.01
CA THR A 37 1.60 -22.24 0.15
C THR A 37 0.46 -21.31 -0.26
N GLU A 38 -0.77 -21.65 0.14
CA GLU A 38 -1.88 -20.70 0.15
C GLU A 38 -1.41 -19.49 0.93
N LYS A 39 -1.34 -18.32 0.28
CA LYS A 39 -1.03 -17.08 0.97
C LYS A 39 -2.08 -16.90 2.06
N SER A 40 -1.69 -16.97 3.32
CA SER A 40 -2.61 -16.80 4.45
C SER A 40 -3.07 -15.35 4.47
N TRP A 41 -4.31 -15.11 4.03
CA TRP A 41 -4.94 -13.80 4.12
C TRP A 41 -5.10 -13.43 5.59
N GLN A 42 -4.76 -12.19 5.93
CA GLN A 42 -4.89 -11.64 7.28
C GLN A 42 -5.65 -10.32 7.21
N THR A 43 -6.46 -10.05 8.22
CA THR A 43 -7.15 -8.77 8.37
C THR A 43 -6.22 -7.78 9.06
N ILE A 44 -5.92 -6.67 8.39
CA ILE A 44 -5.31 -5.49 8.99
C ILE A 44 -6.43 -4.61 9.50
N SER A 45 -6.29 -4.12 10.74
CA SER A 45 -7.24 -3.20 11.35
C SER A 45 -6.52 -1.96 11.89
N ILE A 46 -6.92 -0.77 11.46
CA ILE A 46 -6.31 0.50 11.87
C ILE A 46 -7.35 1.36 12.57
N PRO A 47 -7.10 1.83 13.81
CA PRO A 47 -8.06 2.62 14.56
C PRO A 47 -8.36 3.98 13.92
N GLN A 48 -9.61 4.44 14.08
CA GLN A 48 -10.05 5.80 13.79
C GLN A 48 -10.00 6.65 15.06
N ASP A 49 -9.87 7.97 14.91
CA ASP A 49 -9.83 8.90 16.05
C ASP A 49 -11.18 9.00 16.77
N ASN A 50 -12.28 8.95 16.01
CA ASN A 50 -13.63 9.27 16.50
C ASN A 50 -14.49 8.04 16.87
N GLU A 51 -13.87 6.86 17.05
CA GLU A 51 -14.46 5.52 17.25
C GLU A 51 -14.78 4.77 15.93
N GLY A 52 -14.15 3.59 15.77
CA GLY A 52 -14.23 2.73 14.60
C GLY A 52 -12.85 2.24 14.18
N LYS A 53 -12.79 1.35 13.18
CA LYS A 53 -11.53 0.96 12.53
C LYS A 53 -11.72 0.86 11.03
N PHE A 54 -10.65 1.14 10.30
CA PHE A 54 -10.48 0.71 8.92
C PHE A 54 -10.01 -0.75 8.91
N TYR A 55 -10.68 -1.61 8.15
CA TYR A 55 -10.29 -3.01 7.96
C TYR A 55 -9.99 -3.28 6.50
N VAL A 56 -8.99 -4.12 6.24
CA VAL A 56 -8.70 -4.67 4.91
C VAL A 56 -8.02 -6.03 5.06
N ASP A 57 -8.39 -7.00 4.24
CA ASP A 57 -7.67 -8.27 4.18
C ASP A 57 -6.55 -8.20 3.13
N LEU A 58 -5.33 -8.57 3.54
CA LEU A 58 -4.18 -8.66 2.65
C LEU A 58 -3.44 -9.99 2.85
N PRO A 59 -2.74 -10.51 1.83
CA PRO A 59 -1.90 -11.70 1.98
C PRO A 59 -0.52 -11.38 2.59
N PHE A 60 -0.30 -10.15 3.05
CA PHE A 60 0.94 -9.64 3.64
C PHE A 60 0.61 -8.56 4.67
N SER A 61 1.57 -8.26 5.54
CA SER A 61 1.43 -7.21 6.57
C SER A 61 1.98 -5.88 6.05
N LEU A 62 1.36 -4.76 6.43
CA LEU A 62 1.91 -3.41 6.19
C LEU A 62 2.99 -3.14 7.24
N ASN A 63 4.22 -3.55 6.92
CA ASN A 63 5.35 -3.60 7.85
C ASN A 63 6.06 -2.26 8.04
N GLU A 64 5.88 -1.33 7.11
CA GLU A 64 6.38 0.04 7.23
C GLU A 64 5.27 0.97 7.67
N HIS A 65 5.56 1.87 8.60
CA HIS A 65 4.58 2.85 9.07
C HIS A 65 5.29 4.11 9.56
N GLY A 66 4.56 5.22 9.56
CA GLY A 66 5.04 6.47 10.10
C GLY A 66 3.98 7.54 10.12
N GLU A 67 4.42 8.75 10.42
CA GLU A 67 3.58 9.94 10.52
C GLU A 67 3.88 10.88 9.35
N PHE A 68 2.84 11.50 8.80
CA PHE A 68 3.05 12.64 7.92
C PHE A 68 3.47 13.87 8.73
N LYS A 69 4.22 14.77 8.09
CA LYS A 69 4.62 16.02 8.72
C LYS A 69 3.36 16.80 9.13
N SER A 70 3.26 17.16 10.41
CA SER A 70 2.14 17.94 10.92
C SER A 70 2.03 19.28 10.19
N ASP A 71 0.80 19.69 9.91
CA ASP A 71 0.47 21.02 9.45
C ASP A 71 -0.65 21.64 10.31
N LYS A 72 -1.12 22.83 9.94
CA LYS A 72 -2.15 23.56 10.71
C LYS A 72 -3.59 23.13 10.40
N TYR A 73 -3.79 22.18 9.49
CA TYR A 73 -5.10 21.79 8.98
C TYR A 73 -5.44 20.33 9.30
N THR A 74 -4.42 19.53 9.57
CA THR A 74 -4.51 18.10 9.77
C THR A 74 -3.95 17.68 11.13
N ASN A 75 -4.46 16.58 11.64
CA ASN A 75 -4.03 15.94 12.88
C ASN A 75 -3.98 14.42 12.66
N ASN A 76 -3.20 13.70 13.46
CA ASN A 76 -3.20 12.23 13.48
C ASN A 76 -3.06 11.61 12.07
N ASN A 77 -2.06 12.07 11.33
CA ASN A 77 -1.83 11.63 9.96
C ASN A 77 -0.80 10.49 9.93
N TYR A 78 -1.23 9.31 9.52
CA TYR A 78 -0.38 8.12 9.50
C TYR A 78 -0.39 7.48 8.12
N TRP A 79 0.71 6.81 7.78
CA TRP A 79 0.80 5.97 6.60
C TRP A 79 1.28 4.57 7.00
N TYR A 80 0.81 3.57 6.27
CA TYR A 80 1.13 2.15 6.45
C TYR A 80 1.41 1.53 5.09
N ARG A 81 2.59 0.93 4.90
CA ARG A 81 3.07 0.51 3.59
C ARG A 81 3.59 -0.91 3.59
N TYR A 82 3.50 -1.52 2.41
CA TYR A 82 4.17 -2.76 2.05
C TYR A 82 4.71 -2.61 0.64
N GLU A 83 5.99 -2.92 0.45
CA GLU A 83 6.61 -2.91 -0.86
C GLU A 83 7.31 -4.25 -1.14
N SER A 84 7.13 -4.73 -2.36
CA SER A 84 7.84 -5.88 -2.89
C SER A 84 8.16 -5.66 -4.36
N LYS A 85 8.91 -6.57 -4.97
CA LYS A 85 9.23 -6.52 -6.41
C LYS A 85 8.01 -6.55 -7.35
N ARG A 86 6.82 -6.90 -6.85
CA ARG A 86 5.61 -7.11 -7.68
C ARG A 86 4.46 -6.17 -7.36
N ILE A 87 4.40 -5.68 -6.12
CA ILE A 87 3.32 -4.82 -5.66
C ILE A 87 3.83 -3.87 -4.60
N PHE A 88 3.37 -2.63 -4.71
CA PHE A 88 3.40 -1.61 -3.68
C PHE A 88 1.98 -1.41 -3.15
N VAL A 89 1.83 -1.30 -1.83
CA VAL A 89 0.58 -0.97 -1.16
C VAL A 89 0.82 0.15 -0.16
N SER A 90 0.02 1.21 -0.24
CA SER A 90 0.02 2.31 0.72
C SER A 90 -1.39 2.50 1.27
N LEU A 91 -1.50 2.64 2.59
CA LEU A 91 -2.72 2.96 3.29
C LEU A 91 -2.46 4.21 4.13
N ASP A 92 -3.10 5.32 3.76
CA ASP A 92 -2.98 6.58 4.47
C ASP A 92 -4.25 6.86 5.28
N HIS A 93 -4.03 7.41 6.47
CA HIS A 93 -5.03 7.95 7.36
C HIS A 93 -4.73 9.43 7.57
N ILE A 94 -5.70 10.29 7.26
CA ILE A 94 -5.59 11.72 7.46
C ILE A 94 -6.81 12.17 8.25
N ALA A 95 -6.63 12.79 9.42
CA ALA A 95 -7.70 13.50 10.09
C ALA A 95 -7.55 15.01 9.84
N VAL A 96 -8.66 15.68 9.55
CA VAL A 96 -8.69 17.15 9.39
C VAL A 96 -9.36 17.80 10.59
N MET A 97 -8.90 19.00 10.92
CA MET A 97 -9.50 19.78 12.00
C MET A 97 -10.92 20.29 11.66
N ASP A 98 -11.19 20.59 10.38
CA ASP A 98 -12.50 21.04 9.91
C ASP A 98 -13.25 19.91 9.20
N LYS A 99 -14.29 19.38 9.87
CA LYS A 99 -15.18 18.33 9.36
C LYS A 99 -15.92 18.68 8.06
N TYR A 100 -15.98 19.96 7.68
CA TYR A 100 -16.59 20.40 6.41
C TYR A 100 -15.61 20.43 5.25
N THR A 101 -14.31 20.23 5.52
CA THR A 101 -13.34 19.94 4.48
C THR A 101 -13.83 18.72 3.70
N LYS A 102 -13.65 18.77 2.38
CA LYS A 102 -13.90 17.63 1.50
C LYS A 102 -12.62 17.35 0.74
N ILE A 103 -12.19 16.11 0.75
CA ILE A 103 -11.12 15.65 -0.13
C ILE A 103 -11.78 15.10 -1.39
N ASN A 104 -11.28 15.58 -2.52
CA ASN A 104 -11.62 15.00 -3.81
C ASN A 104 -10.64 13.86 -4.08
N PHE A 105 -11.13 12.63 -4.09
CA PHE A 105 -10.33 11.46 -4.43
C PHE A 105 -10.15 11.37 -5.95
N ASP A 106 -9.08 11.98 -6.44
CA ASP A 106 -8.73 12.07 -7.86
C ASP A 106 -7.39 11.40 -8.18
N VAL A 107 -6.94 11.51 -9.43
CA VAL A 107 -5.66 10.96 -9.88
C VAL A 107 -4.51 11.45 -9.01
N LYS A 108 -4.49 12.74 -8.67
CA LYS A 108 -3.45 13.35 -7.84
C LYS A 108 -3.43 12.76 -6.43
N THR A 109 -4.60 12.53 -5.86
CA THR A 109 -4.73 11.92 -4.54
C THR A 109 -4.19 10.49 -4.54
N PHE A 110 -4.55 9.70 -5.54
CA PHE A 110 -4.10 8.30 -5.65
C PHE A 110 -2.66 8.14 -6.14
N SER A 111 -2.03 9.20 -6.65
CA SER A 111 -0.63 9.19 -7.07
C SER A 111 0.30 9.92 -6.08
N ALA A 112 -0.19 10.39 -4.94
CA ALA A 112 0.58 11.24 -4.02
C ALA A 112 1.81 10.54 -3.42
N ASP A 113 1.76 9.22 -3.24
CA ASP A 113 2.87 8.43 -2.68
C ASP A 113 4.01 8.14 -3.67
N PHE A 114 3.80 8.40 -4.96
CA PHE A 114 4.83 8.14 -5.97
C PHE A 114 5.72 9.37 -6.17
N GLU A 115 7.03 9.17 -6.08
CA GLU A 115 8.00 10.24 -6.37
C GLU A 115 7.79 10.82 -7.77
N ASP A 116 7.87 12.14 -7.89
CA ASP A 116 7.67 12.83 -9.18
C ASP A 116 6.33 12.50 -9.88
N SER A 117 5.26 12.20 -9.12
CA SER A 117 3.93 11.89 -9.69
C SER A 117 3.38 12.95 -10.65
N ASP A 118 3.72 14.23 -10.45
CA ASP A 118 3.38 15.34 -11.35
C ASP A 118 4.06 15.24 -12.74
N ARG A 119 5.11 14.43 -12.87
CA ARG A 119 5.86 14.19 -14.11
C ARG A 119 5.54 12.83 -14.74
N MET A 120 4.82 11.98 -14.03
CA MET A 120 4.41 10.68 -14.55
C MET A 120 3.37 10.86 -15.65
N ASN A 121 3.47 10.03 -16.69
CA ASN A 121 2.46 9.97 -17.73
C ASN A 121 1.27 9.11 -17.25
N LEU A 122 0.41 9.71 -16.46
CA LEU A 122 -0.75 9.05 -15.86
C LEU A 122 -1.98 9.17 -16.76
N LYS A 123 -2.61 8.03 -17.04
CA LYS A 123 -3.90 7.96 -17.74
C LYS A 123 -4.95 7.34 -16.84
N LEU A 124 -5.97 8.11 -16.51
CA LEU A 124 -7.15 7.59 -15.82
C LEU A 124 -7.90 6.63 -16.75
N GLU A 125 -8.02 5.36 -16.35
CA GLU A 125 -8.77 4.36 -17.11
C GLU A 125 -10.21 4.24 -16.62
N LYS A 126 -10.41 4.35 -15.30
CA LYS A 126 -11.72 4.19 -14.68
C LYS A 126 -11.81 4.99 -13.39
N THR A 127 -12.96 5.60 -13.15
CA THR A 127 -13.39 6.09 -11.83
C THR A 127 -14.81 5.63 -11.59
N GLU A 128 -15.10 5.15 -10.37
CA GLU A 128 -16.45 4.77 -9.98
C GLU A 128 -16.73 5.16 -8.52
N GLU A 129 -17.96 5.58 -8.24
CA GLU A 129 -18.45 5.70 -6.87
C GLU A 129 -18.77 4.28 -6.35
N LYS A 130 -18.30 3.97 -5.14
CA LYS A 130 -18.60 2.75 -4.39
C LYS A 130 -19.24 3.12 -3.06
N GLU A 131 -19.80 2.12 -2.41
CA GLU A 131 -20.24 2.22 -1.02
C GLU A 131 -19.41 1.27 -0.16
N VAL A 132 -18.91 1.77 0.97
CA VAL A 132 -18.20 1.00 2.00
C VAL A 132 -18.90 1.26 3.32
N ASP A 133 -19.60 0.27 3.86
CA ASP A 133 -20.39 0.39 5.11
C ASP A 133 -21.25 1.67 5.18
N GLY A 134 -22.05 1.91 4.14
CA GLY A 134 -22.94 3.07 4.03
C GLY A 134 -22.25 4.40 3.69
N LYS A 135 -20.93 4.40 3.51
CA LYS A 135 -20.13 5.59 3.20
C LYS A 135 -19.79 5.62 1.72
N LYS A 136 -19.91 6.80 1.10
CA LYS A 136 -19.46 7.02 -0.27
C LYS A 136 -17.94 6.88 -0.33
N ALA A 137 -17.47 6.05 -1.26
CA ALA A 137 -16.08 5.85 -1.57
C ALA A 137 -15.86 6.11 -3.07
N THR A 138 -14.64 6.51 -3.43
CA THR A 138 -14.22 6.65 -4.82
C THR A 138 -13.17 5.60 -5.11
N TYR A 139 -13.41 4.80 -6.13
CA TYR A 139 -12.39 3.93 -6.70
C TYR A 139 -11.85 4.54 -7.99
N ALA A 140 -10.55 4.42 -8.20
CA ALA A 140 -9.91 4.76 -9.47
C ALA A 140 -8.96 3.65 -9.91
N LYS A 141 -8.90 3.45 -11.23
CA LYS A 141 -7.85 2.69 -11.91
C LYS A 141 -7.11 3.63 -12.85
N ILE A 142 -5.81 3.75 -12.65
CA ILE A 142 -4.92 4.67 -13.34
C ILE A 142 -3.79 3.84 -13.94
N LYS A 143 -3.42 4.14 -15.18
CA LYS A 143 -2.30 3.52 -15.87
C LYS A 143 -1.12 4.49 -15.91
N ILE A 144 0.05 4.02 -15.51
CA ILE A 144 1.32 4.69 -15.79
C ILE A 144 1.75 4.26 -17.20
N ILE A 145 1.92 5.22 -18.11
CA ILE A 145 2.31 4.98 -19.50
C ILE A 145 3.82 5.25 -19.65
N ASP A 146 4.60 4.21 -19.46
CA ASP A 146 6.05 4.14 -19.61
C ASP A 146 6.44 2.87 -20.40
N ASP A 147 7.75 2.57 -20.47
CA ASP A 147 8.26 1.39 -21.18
C ASP A 147 7.78 0.06 -20.55
N GLU A 148 7.52 0.06 -19.23
CA GLU A 148 6.95 -1.06 -18.50
C GLU A 148 5.67 -0.65 -17.77
N PRO A 149 4.48 -0.73 -18.40
CA PRO A 149 3.28 -0.13 -17.84
C PRO A 149 2.91 -0.70 -16.47
N TYR A 150 2.60 0.19 -15.54
CA TYR A 150 2.05 -0.12 -14.22
C TYR A 150 0.59 0.32 -14.10
N ILE A 151 -0.15 -0.38 -13.26
CA ILE A 151 -1.51 -0.03 -12.85
C ILE A 151 -1.45 0.47 -11.41
N ILE A 152 -2.09 1.61 -11.17
CA ILE A 152 -2.45 2.10 -9.85
C ILE A 152 -3.96 1.88 -9.66
N GLU A 153 -4.33 1.10 -8.66
CA GLU A 153 -5.72 1.00 -8.20
C GLU A 153 -5.84 1.67 -6.83
N GLY A 154 -6.76 2.62 -6.70
CA GLY A 154 -6.98 3.37 -5.48
C GLY A 154 -8.42 3.26 -4.99
N LEU A 155 -8.62 3.18 -3.68
CA LEU A 155 -9.91 3.43 -3.04
C LEU A 155 -9.74 4.51 -1.97
N GLY A 156 -10.52 5.58 -2.09
CA GLY A 156 -10.58 6.68 -1.14
C GLY A 156 -11.95 6.76 -0.49
N VAL A 157 -12.01 7.00 0.81
CA VAL A 157 -13.27 7.11 1.56
C VAL A 157 -13.15 8.14 2.67
N GLN A 158 -14.19 8.94 2.84
CA GLN A 158 -14.31 9.92 3.93
C GLN A 158 -15.32 9.43 4.96
N SER A 159 -14.94 9.49 6.23
CA SER A 159 -15.80 9.18 7.38
C SER A 159 -15.71 10.33 8.39
N GLY A 160 -16.67 11.25 8.37
CA GLY A 160 -16.62 12.45 9.20
C GLY A 160 -15.44 13.36 8.83
N SER A 161 -14.57 13.62 9.80
CA SER A 161 -13.33 14.40 9.63
C SER A 161 -12.11 13.54 9.28
N GLU A 162 -12.29 12.25 9.01
CA GLU A 162 -11.19 11.34 8.67
C GLU A 162 -11.30 10.88 7.23
N TYR A 163 -10.14 10.73 6.59
CA TYR A 163 -9.98 10.26 5.23
C TYR A 163 -9.03 9.07 5.22
N TRP A 164 -9.41 8.10 4.41
CA TRP A 164 -8.64 6.90 4.19
C TRP A 164 -8.39 6.75 2.70
N THR A 165 -7.15 6.49 2.32
CA THR A 165 -6.78 6.07 0.97
C THR A 165 -6.01 4.78 1.05
N ILE A 166 -6.41 3.78 0.26
CA ILE A 166 -5.56 2.63 -0.01
C ILE A 166 -5.23 2.58 -1.49
N VAL A 167 -3.94 2.49 -1.79
CA VAL A 167 -3.39 2.51 -3.14
C VAL A 167 -2.57 1.25 -3.35
N TYR A 168 -2.78 0.61 -4.49
CA TYR A 168 -2.02 -0.53 -4.96
C TYR A 168 -1.34 -0.15 -6.27
N SER A 169 -0.04 -0.44 -6.41
CA SER A 169 0.65 -0.35 -7.70
C SER A 169 1.31 -1.67 -8.07
N TYR A 170 1.06 -2.13 -9.29
CA TYR A 170 1.57 -3.41 -9.79
C TYR A 170 1.70 -3.38 -11.31
N LYS A 171 2.53 -4.25 -11.88
CA LYS A 171 2.79 -4.29 -13.33
C LYS A 171 1.52 -4.67 -14.10
N GLU A 172 1.24 -3.97 -15.19
CA GLU A 172 0.13 -4.29 -16.08
C GLU A 172 0.27 -5.73 -16.61
N GLY A 173 -0.82 -6.50 -16.54
CA GLY A 173 -0.83 -7.89 -16.98
C GLY A 173 -0.43 -8.92 -15.92
N ASP A 174 0.05 -8.50 -14.74
CA ASP A 174 0.25 -9.41 -13.60
C ASP A 174 -1.10 -9.81 -12.99
N LYS A 175 -1.65 -10.94 -13.49
CA LYS A 175 -2.98 -11.45 -13.08
C LYS A 175 -3.07 -11.84 -11.62
N GLU A 176 -1.97 -12.30 -11.02
CA GLU A 176 -1.97 -12.66 -9.62
C GLU A 176 -2.09 -11.42 -8.72
N MET A 177 -1.41 -10.32 -9.07
CA MET A 177 -1.53 -9.07 -8.33
C MET A 177 -2.91 -8.44 -8.55
N GLU A 178 -3.43 -8.46 -9.78
CA GLU A 178 -4.79 -8.01 -10.08
C GLU A 178 -5.84 -8.73 -9.22
N ASP A 179 -5.74 -10.06 -9.07
CA ASP A 179 -6.66 -10.84 -8.24
C ASP A 179 -6.51 -10.54 -6.75
N ILE A 180 -5.29 -10.30 -6.26
CA ILE A 180 -5.05 -9.88 -4.88
C ILE A 180 -5.68 -8.52 -4.62
N VAL A 181 -5.44 -7.53 -5.49
CA VAL A 181 -5.99 -6.18 -5.35
C VAL A 181 -7.51 -6.22 -5.38
N LYS A 182 -8.10 -6.94 -6.34
CA LYS A 182 -9.55 -7.10 -6.46
C LYS A 182 -10.17 -7.76 -5.22
N LYS A 183 -9.52 -8.76 -4.64
CA LYS A 183 -10.00 -9.39 -3.39
C LYS A 183 -9.84 -8.43 -2.21
N SER A 184 -8.69 -7.78 -2.06
CA SER A 184 -8.41 -6.81 -1.00
C SER A 184 -9.44 -5.68 -0.98
N ILE A 185 -9.69 -5.03 -2.13
CA ILE A 185 -10.65 -3.92 -2.24
C ILE A 185 -12.06 -4.34 -1.81
N LYS A 186 -12.49 -5.57 -2.08
CA LYS A 186 -13.81 -6.09 -1.68
C LYS A 186 -13.93 -6.32 -0.17
N THR A 187 -12.82 -6.44 0.54
CA THR A 187 -12.79 -6.69 1.99
C THR A 187 -12.69 -5.41 2.81
N ILE A 188 -12.52 -4.26 2.15
CA ILE A 188 -12.43 -2.97 2.84
C ILE A 188 -13.73 -2.68 3.59
N ALA A 189 -13.60 -2.34 4.87
CA ALA A 189 -14.70 -1.99 5.76
C ALA A 189 -14.31 -0.84 6.70
N ILE A 190 -15.30 -0.03 7.11
CA ILE A 190 -15.16 1.06 8.08
C ILE A 190 -16.31 0.98 9.09
N ARG A 191 -16.00 0.46 10.28
CA ARG A 191 -16.97 0.18 11.36
C ARG A 191 -16.32 0.04 12.72
#